data_AF-A0A4Q3WPR1-F1
#
_entry.id   AF-A0A4Q3WPR1-F1
#
_cell.length_a   1.000
_cell.length_b   1.000
_cell.length_c   1.000
_cell.angle_alpha   90.00
_cell.angle_beta   90.00
_cell.angle_gamma   90.00
#
_symmetry.space_group_name_H-M   'P 1'
#
loop_
_entity.id
_entity.type
_entity.pdbx_description
1 polymer ?
#
loop_
_entity_poly.entity_id
_entity_poly.type
_entity_poly.pdbx_seq_one_letter_code
_entity_poly.pdbx_strand_id
1 'polypeptide(L)'
;MSIAPAQHFDAFLGSFNQNGKQAGLFAYEGASTLNMKQYAAELRSRDQVLPKDIWIFVGSEGGYSEAEVLRMQNLALHPVTLGPQILRVETACMALVSVLKYEFDLMS
;
A
#
# COMPACT_ATOMS: atom_id res chain seq x y z
N MET A 1 13.33 10.85 11.03
CA MET A 1 13.01 10.05 9.83
C MET A 1 14.25 9.24 9.49
N SER A 2 14.17 7.91 9.47
CA SER A 2 15.24 7.04 8.98
C SER A 2 14.95 6.69 7.51
N ILE A 3 15.97 6.74 6.66
CA ILE A 3 15.89 6.27 5.28
C ILE A 3 16.67 4.96 5.24
N ALA A 4 15.99 3.86 4.90
CA ALA A 4 16.63 2.56 4.77
C ALA A 4 17.50 2.51 3.50
N PRO A 5 18.57 1.70 3.48
CA PRO A 5 19.35 1.48 2.26
C PRO A 5 18.50 0.83 1.16
N ALA A 6 18.86 1.07 -0.09
CA ALA A 6 18.23 0.42 -1.23
C ALA A 6 18.36 -1.11 -1.15
N GLN A 7 17.28 -1.81 -1.48
CA GLN A 7 17.18 -3.27 -1.41
C GLN A 7 16.47 -3.81 -2.64
N HIS A 8 16.74 -5.08 -2.95
CA HIS A 8 16.01 -5.77 -4.01
C HIS A 8 14.56 -5.97 -3.59
N PHE A 9 13.62 -5.69 -4.49
CA PHE A 9 12.18 -5.74 -4.23
C PHE A 9 11.76 -7.07 -3.57
N ASP A 10 12.21 -8.19 -4.13
CA ASP A 10 11.88 -9.53 -3.61
C ASP A 10 12.37 -9.80 -2.19
N ALA A 11 13.59 -9.35 -1.87
CA ALA A 11 14.16 -9.55 -0.54
C ALA A 11 13.39 -8.72 0.49
N PHE A 12 13.07 -7.48 0.13
CA PHE A 12 12.28 -6.59 0.98
C PHE A 12 10.85 -7.12 1.17
N LEU A 13 10.21 -7.57 0.09
CA LEU A 13 8.86 -8.12 0.12
C LEU A 13 8.78 -9.41 0.96
N GLY A 14 9.82 -10.24 0.99
CA GLY A 14 9.91 -11.41 1.86
C GLY A 14 9.95 -11.09 3.36
N SER A 15 10.20 -9.83 3.75
CA SER A 15 10.11 -9.37 5.13
C SER A 15 8.72 -8.88 5.55
N PHE A 16 7.78 -8.77 4.60
CA PHE A 16 6.45 -8.27 4.85
C PHE A 16 5.63 -9.22 5.73
N ASN A 17 5.01 -8.66 6.77
CA ASN A 17 3.99 -9.27 7.63
C ASN A 17 4.32 -10.64 8.24
N GLN A 18 5.59 -10.88 8.57
CA GLN A 18 6.02 -12.16 9.17
C GLN A 18 5.38 -12.46 10.55
N ASN A 19 4.82 -11.46 11.22
CA ASN A 19 4.24 -11.58 12.57
C ASN A 19 2.72 -11.31 12.64
N GLY A 20 2.07 -11.10 11.48
CA GLY A 20 0.62 -10.84 11.40
C GLY A 20 0.17 -9.49 11.97
N LYS A 21 1.08 -8.53 12.21
CA LYS A 21 0.74 -7.21 12.79
C LYS A 21 0.85 -6.05 11.80
N GLN A 22 1.09 -6.37 10.53
CA GLN A 22 1.32 -5.40 9.47
C GLN A 22 0.24 -5.54 8.42
N ALA A 23 -0.31 -4.41 7.99
CA ALA A 23 -1.15 -4.35 6.79
C ALA A 23 -0.35 -3.75 5.65
N GLY A 24 -0.77 -3.99 4.41
CA GLY A 24 -0.09 -3.37 3.29
C GLY A 24 -0.91 -3.32 2.01
N LEU A 25 -0.53 -2.35 1.19
CA LEU A 25 -1.21 -2.00 -0.05
C LEU A 25 -0.19 -1.52 -1.08
N PHE A 26 -0.56 -1.58 -2.35
CA PHE A 26 0.24 -1.00 -3.42
C PHE A 26 -0.63 -0.16 -4.36
N ALA A 27 -0.12 1.00 -4.75
CA ALA A 27 -0.78 1.88 -5.71
C ALA A 27 -0.73 1.25 -7.10
N TYR A 28 -1.88 1.00 -7.71
CA TYR A 28 -1.91 0.27 -8.98
C TYR A 28 -2.79 0.97 -10.02
N GLU A 29 -2.24 1.16 -11.22
CA GLU A 29 -2.93 1.77 -12.37
C GLU A 29 -3.84 0.79 -13.11
N GLY A 30 -3.62 -0.51 -12.91
CA GLY A 30 -4.43 -1.57 -13.51
C GLY A 30 -5.77 -1.78 -12.79
N ALA A 31 -6.37 -2.95 -13.00
CA ALA A 31 -7.64 -3.28 -12.36
C ALA A 31 -7.48 -3.37 -10.83
N SER A 32 -8.12 -2.44 -10.12
CA SER A 32 -8.33 -2.49 -8.68
C SER A 32 -9.80 -2.23 -8.37
N THR A 33 -10.36 -3.03 -7.47
CA THR A 33 -11.74 -2.87 -6.99
C THR A 33 -11.82 -2.01 -5.73
N LEU A 34 -10.68 -1.63 -5.15
CA LEU A 34 -10.60 -0.93 -3.87
C LEU A 34 -9.98 0.45 -4.04
N ASN A 35 -10.76 1.48 -3.72
CA ASN A 35 -10.20 2.79 -3.43
C ASN A 35 -9.70 2.86 -1.97
N MET A 36 -8.94 3.91 -1.64
CA MET A 36 -8.36 4.04 -0.30
C MET A 36 -9.37 4.08 0.84
N LYS A 37 -10.55 4.68 0.63
CA LYS A 37 -11.61 4.75 1.64
C LYS A 37 -12.16 3.35 1.93
N GLN A 38 -12.40 2.56 0.89
CA GLN A 38 -12.85 1.16 1.03
C GLN A 38 -11.79 0.32 1.73
N TYR A 39 -10.52 0.44 1.34
CA TYR A 39 -9.42 -0.26 1.98
C TYR A 39 -9.31 0.07 3.48
N ALA A 40 -9.40 1.35 3.85
CA ALA A 40 -9.38 1.77 5.26
C ALA A 40 -10.57 1.22 6.06
N ALA A 41 -11.76 1.18 5.47
CA ALA A 41 -12.95 0.59 6.08
C ALA A 41 -12.82 -0.94 6.25
N GLU A 42 -12.24 -1.64 5.27
CA GLU A 42 -11.94 -3.07 5.37
C GLU A 42 -10.96 -3.36 6.50
N LEU A 43 -9.87 -2.59 6.61
CA LEU A 43 -8.91 -2.75 7.70
C LEU A 43 -9.55 -2.57 9.10
N ARG A 44 -10.48 -1.63 9.25
CA ARG A 44 -11.19 -1.43 10.53
C ARG A 44 -12.18 -2.53 10.87
N SER A 45 -12.76 -3.16 9.86
CA SER A 45 -13.82 -4.17 10.06
C SER A 45 -13.27 -5.58 10.23
N ARG A 46 -12.13 -5.90 9.59
CA ARG A 46 -11.49 -7.23 9.67
C ARG A 46 -10.83 -7.47 11.02
N ASP A 47 -10.14 -6.47 11.56
CA ASP A 47 -9.35 -6.64 12.77
C ASP A 47 -9.98 -5.90 13.95
N GLN A 48 -10.12 -6.61 15.09
CA GLN A 48 -10.51 -5.97 16.36
C GLN A 48 -9.44 -4.98 16.85
N VAL A 49 -8.21 -5.10 16.35
CA VAL A 49 -7.06 -4.25 16.69
C VAL A 49 -6.44 -3.75 15.39
N LEU A 50 -6.34 -2.43 15.23
CA LEU A 50 -5.68 -1.83 14.08
C LEU A 50 -4.22 -2.31 13.92
N PRO A 51 -3.74 -2.49 12.68
CA PRO A 51 -2.35 -2.85 12.44
C PRO A 51 -1.41 -1.78 13.03
N LYS A 52 -0.26 -2.22 13.55
CA LYS A 52 0.74 -1.27 14.09
C LYS A 52 1.42 -0.47 12.99
N ASP A 53 1.68 -1.13 11.86
CA ASP A 53 2.37 -0.56 10.71
C ASP A 53 1.57 -0.82 9.44
N ILE A 54 1.51 0.18 8.56
CA ILE A 54 0.94 0.06 7.21
C ILE A 54 2.06 0.26 6.21
N TRP A 55 2.29 -0.74 5.37
CA TRP A 55 3.29 -0.69 4.30
C TRP A 55 2.61 -0.23 3.01
N ILE A 56 3.18 0.79 2.39
CA ILE A 56 2.69 1.36 1.13
C ILE A 56 3.76 1.13 0.08
N PHE A 57 3.41 0.45 -1.00
CA PHE A 57 4.27 0.28 -2.15
C PHE A 57 3.82 1.20 -3.28
N VAL A 58 4.74 2.02 -3.78
CA VAL A 58 4.51 2.87 -4.95
C VAL A 58 5.51 2.48 -6.03
N GLY A 59 5.00 2.20 -7.22
CA GLY A 59 5.80 1.72 -8.35
C GLY A 59 6.68 2.82 -8.91
N SER A 60 7.62 2.43 -9.77
CA SER A 60 8.37 3.37 -10.59
C SER A 60 7.48 4.01 -11.67
N GLU A 61 8.03 4.95 -12.45
CA GLU A 61 7.34 5.50 -13.64
C GLU A 61 6.92 4.41 -14.65
N GLY A 62 7.59 3.25 -14.67
CA GLY A 62 7.22 2.11 -15.50
C GLY A 62 6.17 1.18 -14.87
N GLY A 63 5.63 1.54 -13.70
CA GLY A 63 4.67 0.73 -12.96
C GLY A 63 5.29 -0.53 -12.36
N TYR A 64 4.46 -1.57 -12.24
CA TYR A 64 4.83 -2.91 -11.79
C TYR A 64 4.65 -3.91 -12.92
N SER A 65 5.53 -4.90 -12.99
CA SER A 65 5.32 -6.09 -13.81
C SER A 65 4.18 -6.96 -13.28
N GLU A 66 3.59 -7.78 -14.15
CA GLU A 66 2.56 -8.76 -13.73
C GLU A 66 3.06 -9.72 -12.65
N ALA A 67 4.34 -10.10 -12.71
CA ALA A 67 4.96 -10.98 -11.72
C ALA A 67 5.06 -10.32 -10.34
N GLU A 68 5.39 -9.03 -10.28
CA GLU A 68 5.43 -8.26 -9.03
C GLU A 68 4.03 -8.08 -8.43
N VAL A 69 3.04 -7.76 -9.27
CA VAL A 69 1.63 -7.66 -8.86
C VAL A 69 1.14 -8.97 -8.26
N LEU A 70 1.36 -10.09 -8.95
CA LEU A 70 0.96 -11.41 -8.48
C LEU A 70 1.65 -11.77 -7.15
N ARG A 71 2.95 -11.45 -7.02
CA ARG A 71 3.71 -11.72 -5.80
C ARG A 71 3.19 -10.90 -4.61
N MET A 72 2.89 -9.62 -4.81
CA MET A 72 2.29 -8.78 -3.78
C MET A 72 0.92 -9.31 -3.36
N GLN A 73 0.06 -9.68 -4.31
CA GLN A 73 -1.26 -10.25 -4.03
C GLN A 73 -1.17 -11.57 -3.26
N ASN A 74 -0.20 -12.44 -3.57
CA ASN A 74 0.04 -13.69 -2.84
C ASN A 74 0.44 -13.46 -1.36
N LEU A 75 0.91 -12.26 -1.02
CA LEU A 75 1.22 -11.85 0.36
C LEU A 75 0.10 -11.03 1.01
N ALA A 76 -1.12 -11.08 0.44
CA ALA A 76 -2.27 -10.30 0.88
C ALA A 76 -2.05 -8.78 0.86
N LEU A 77 -1.12 -8.29 0.01
CA LEU A 77 -1.07 -6.86 -0.33
C LEU A 77 -2.17 -6.55 -1.33
N HIS A 78 -2.95 -5.52 -1.03
CA HIS A 78 -4.11 -5.18 -1.85
C HIS A 78 -3.76 -4.07 -2.86
N PRO A 79 -4.12 -4.24 -4.16
CA PRO A 79 -4.01 -3.16 -5.13
C PRO A 79 -5.04 -2.08 -4.79
N VAL A 80 -4.61 -0.82 -4.73
CA VAL A 80 -5.52 0.31 -4.52
C VAL A 80 -5.46 1.28 -5.70
N THR A 81 -6.63 1.81 -6.08
CA THR A 81 -6.73 2.90 -7.03
C THR A 81 -6.83 4.26 -6.32
N LEU A 82 -6.24 5.28 -6.92
CA LEU A 82 -6.33 6.69 -6.51
C LEU A 82 -7.30 7.49 -7.39
N GLY A 83 -8.19 6.80 -8.10
CA GLY A 83 -9.18 7.38 -9.00
C GLY A 83 -8.88 7.05 -10.47
N PRO A 84 -9.62 7.69 -11.40
CA PRO A 84 -9.57 7.35 -12.83
C PRO A 84 -8.32 7.89 -13.55
N GLN A 85 -7.55 8.76 -12.91
CA GLN A 85 -6.35 9.36 -13.51
C GLN A 85 -5.10 8.66 -12.99
N ILE A 86 -4.19 8.34 -13.90
CA ILE A 86 -2.84 7.88 -13.54
C ILE A 86 -2.09 9.06 -12.94
N LEU A 87 -1.64 8.91 -11.70
CA LEU A 87 -0.88 9.91 -10.99
C LEU A 87 0.63 9.63 -11.15
N ARG A 88 1.43 10.70 -11.25
CA ARG A 88 2.90 10.58 -11.14
C ARG A 88 3.28 10.05 -9.76
N VAL A 89 4.45 9.41 -9.67
CA VAL A 89 4.92 8.70 -8.47
C VAL A 89 4.87 9.59 -7.23
N GLU A 90 5.35 10.82 -7.32
CA GLU A 90 5.39 11.75 -6.18
C GLU A 90 3.98 12.17 -5.72
N THR A 91 3.08 12.39 -6.67
CA THR A 91 1.68 12.74 -6.39
C THR A 91 0.94 11.56 -5.77
N ALA A 92 1.17 10.35 -6.27
CA ALA A 92 0.58 9.12 -5.70
C ALA A 92 1.04 8.91 -4.25
N CYS A 93 2.34 9.05 -3.98
CA CYS A 93 2.91 8.99 -2.63
C CYS A 93 2.22 9.98 -1.67
N MET A 94 2.15 11.26 -2.07
CA MET A 94 1.54 12.31 -1.25
C MET A 94 0.05 12.07 -1.02
N ALA A 95 -0.69 11.67 -2.06
CA ALA A 95 -2.11 11.37 -1.95
C ALA A 95 -2.40 10.20 -0.99
N LEU A 96 -1.66 9.10 -1.12
CA LEU A 96 -1.81 7.91 -0.26
C LEU A 96 -1.58 8.24 1.20
N VAL A 97 -0.45 8.88 1.51
CA VAL A 97 -0.12 9.25 2.89
C VAL A 97 -1.15 10.21 3.46
N SER A 98 -1.62 11.18 2.66
CA SER A 98 -2.64 12.15 3.10
C SER A 98 -3.96 11.47 3.40
N VAL A 99 -4.45 10.60 2.50
CA VAL A 99 -5.72 9.89 2.71
C VAL A 99 -5.62 8.92 3.89
N LEU A 100 -4.53 8.15 4.01
CA LEU A 100 -4.34 7.25 5.15
C LEU A 100 -4.31 8.00 6.48
N LYS A 101 -3.55 9.10 6.56
CA LYS A 101 -3.51 9.92 7.77
C LYS A 101 -4.87 10.50 8.12
N TYR A 102 -5.63 10.96 7.13
CA TYR A 102 -6.97 11.49 7.34
C TYR A 102 -7.92 10.40 7.83
N GLU A 103 -7.96 9.26 7.15
CA GLU A 103 -8.82 8.14 7.53
C GLU A 103 -8.49 7.71 8.96
N PHE A 104 -7.23 7.44 9.29
CA PHE A 104 -6.81 6.98 10.61
C PHE A 104 -6.70 8.07 11.69
N ASP A 105 -7.20 9.28 11.44
CA ASP A 105 -7.20 10.41 12.38
C ASP A 105 -5.80 10.78 12.94
N LEU A 106 -4.76 10.60 12.11
CA LEU A 106 -3.35 10.87 12.43
C LEU A 106 -2.91 12.30 12.06
N MET A 107 -3.87 13.17 11.75
CA MET A 107 -3.64 14.59 11.44
C MET A 107 -3.97 15.53 12.61
N SER A 108 -4.28 14.96 13.78
CA SER A 108 -4.60 15.68 15.02
C SER A 108 -3.36 16.13 15.81
#